data_AF-A0A397W7S3-F1
#
_entry.id   AF-A0A397W7S3-F1
#
_cell.length_a   1.000
_cell.length_b   1.000
_cell.length_c   1.000
_cell.angle_alpha   90.00
_cell.angle_beta   90.00
_cell.angle_gamma   90.00
#
_symmetry.space_group_name_H-M   'P 1'
#
loop_
_entity.id
_entity.type
_entity.pdbx_description
1 polymer ?
#
loop_
_entity_poly.entity_id
_entity_poly.type
_entity_poly.pdbx_seq_one_letter_code
_entity_poly.pdbx_strand_id
1 'polypeptide(L)'
;MNLFIGILSNLISNSDNQISYLTLKSEIIEEIELFYMFPHQRRKNNWFPYIMFYECHTTKLYEHIIDIQSEKLSGYKKIFISKNLMEVLQLPEEEPSLIQIEKKIEKNEEKQEELHILKEIEKTIKDLPVLKQEIKELKESIEVMKTNK
;
A
#
# COMPACT_ATOMS: atom_id res chain seq x y z
N MET A 1 33.16 -30.91 -1.98
CA MET A 1 32.14 -30.58 -0.96
C MET A 1 32.70 -30.60 0.47
N ASN A 2 33.36 -31.66 0.92
CA ASN A 2 33.77 -31.79 2.34
C ASN A 2 34.73 -30.68 2.83
N LEU A 3 35.60 -30.17 1.96
CA LEU A 3 36.51 -29.06 2.30
C LEU A 3 35.75 -27.74 2.53
N PHE A 4 34.79 -27.40 1.66
CA PHE A 4 33.96 -26.21 1.80
C PHE A 4 33.08 -26.27 3.05
N ILE A 5 32.52 -27.44 3.34
CA ILE A 5 31.73 -27.68 4.56
C ILE A 5 32.62 -27.50 5.81
N GLY A 6 33.86 -27.99 5.78
CA GLY A 6 34.81 -27.85 6.88
C GLY A 6 35.27 -26.41 7.13
N ILE A 7 35.55 -25.64 6.07
CA ILE A 7 35.93 -24.23 6.17
C ILE A 7 34.76 -23.39 6.69
N LEU A 8 33.57 -23.64 6.15
CA LEU A 8 32.33 -22.99 6.58
C LEU A 8 32.11 -23.24 8.07
N SER A 9 32.14 -24.50 8.51
CA SER A 9 31.96 -24.89 9.91
C SER A 9 32.94 -24.21 10.87
N ASN A 10 34.19 -24.00 10.44
CA ASN A 10 35.23 -23.38 11.26
C ASN A 10 35.10 -21.85 11.35
N LEU A 11 34.64 -21.19 10.28
CA LEU A 11 34.29 -19.76 10.31
C LEU A 11 33.07 -19.49 11.19
N ILE A 12 32.14 -20.44 11.24
CA ILE A 12 30.92 -20.35 12.04
C ILE A 12 31.20 -20.55 13.54
N SER A 13 32.12 -21.44 13.92
CA SER A 13 32.41 -21.76 15.32
C SER A 13 33.09 -20.65 16.12
N ASN A 14 33.62 -19.62 15.46
CA ASN A 14 34.41 -18.56 16.10
C ASN A 14 33.60 -17.32 16.51
N SER A 15 32.28 -17.28 16.33
CA SER A 15 31.47 -16.11 16.69
C SER A 15 30.14 -16.49 17.32
N ASP A 16 29.68 -15.69 18.30
CA ASP A 16 28.31 -15.69 18.85
C ASP A 16 27.25 -15.24 17.81
N ASN A 17 27.57 -15.29 16.52
CA ASN A 17 26.74 -14.80 15.43
C ASN A 17 25.92 -15.93 14.81
N GLN A 18 25.04 -16.56 15.60
CA GLN A 18 24.03 -17.47 15.05
C GLN A 18 23.25 -16.82 13.90
N ILE A 19 22.98 -15.51 14.01
CA ILE A 19 22.35 -14.71 12.95
C ILE A 19 23.22 -14.70 11.69
N SER A 20 24.49 -14.29 11.76
CA SER A 20 25.36 -14.27 10.58
C SER A 20 25.59 -15.67 9.98
N TYR A 21 25.61 -16.72 10.81
CA TYR A 21 25.63 -18.09 10.31
C TYR A 21 24.38 -18.42 9.49
N LEU A 22 23.20 -18.16 10.02
CA LEU A 22 21.93 -18.41 9.32
C LEU A 22 21.85 -17.60 8.03
N THR A 23 22.34 -16.36 8.06
CA THR A 23 22.40 -15.49 6.90
C THR A 23 23.30 -16.05 5.80
N LEU A 24 24.56 -16.37 6.11
CA LEU A 24 25.51 -16.98 5.18
C LEU A 24 25.00 -18.33 4.65
N LYS A 25 24.36 -19.13 5.52
CA LYS A 25 23.74 -20.39 5.12
C LYS A 25 22.61 -20.16 4.10
N SER A 26 21.81 -19.10 4.26
CA SER A 26 20.77 -18.76 3.28
C SER A 26 21.34 -18.33 1.93
N GLU A 27 22.41 -17.54 1.93
CA GLU A 27 23.08 -17.08 0.70
C GLU A 27 23.64 -18.27 -0.09
N ILE A 28 24.32 -19.19 0.59
CA ILE A 28 24.86 -20.39 -0.03
C ILE A 28 23.74 -21.27 -0.61
N ILE A 29 22.61 -21.40 0.09
CA ILE A 29 21.46 -22.17 -0.42
C ILE A 29 20.86 -21.50 -1.67
N GLU A 30 20.70 -20.18 -1.66
CA GLU A 30 20.21 -19.42 -2.82
C GLU A 30 21.13 -19.58 -4.05
N GLU A 31 22.44 -19.52 -3.86
CA GLU A 31 23.41 -19.78 -4.94
C GLU A 31 23.33 -21.21 -5.47
N ILE A 32 23.19 -22.21 -4.59
CA ILE A 32 23.00 -23.61 -4.99
C ILE A 32 21.71 -23.77 -5.80
N GLU A 33 20.61 -23.18 -5.34
CA GLU A 33 19.32 -23.23 -6.03
C GLU A 33 19.37 -22.57 -7.41
N LEU A 34 20.03 -21.41 -7.51
CA LEU A 34 20.07 -20.63 -8.75
C LEU A 34 21.03 -21.23 -9.79
N PHE A 35 22.22 -21.67 -9.37
CA PHE A 35 23.29 -22.06 -10.29
C PHE A 35 23.49 -23.57 -10.42
N TYR A 36 23.13 -24.36 -9.41
CA TYR A 36 23.50 -25.79 -9.37
C TYR A 36 22.30 -26.75 -9.45
N MET A 37 21.06 -26.24 -9.43
CA MET A 37 19.85 -27.07 -9.45
C MET A 37 19.05 -26.96 -10.74
N PHE A 38 18.65 -28.12 -11.29
CA PHE A 38 17.77 -28.14 -12.46
C PHE A 38 16.33 -27.69 -12.12
N PRO A 39 15.58 -27.14 -13.09
CA PRO A 39 14.21 -26.69 -12.85
C PRO A 39 13.27 -27.76 -12.28
N HIS A 40 13.48 -29.03 -12.62
CA HIS A 40 12.67 -30.14 -12.11
C HIS A 40 13.01 -30.51 -10.66
N GLN A 41 14.25 -30.27 -10.20
CA GLN A 41 14.66 -30.49 -8.80
C GLN A 41 14.10 -29.39 -7.89
N ARG A 42 14.09 -28.13 -8.35
CA ARG A 42 13.47 -27.01 -7.61
C ARG A 42 11.97 -27.17 -7.38
N ARG A 43 11.27 -27.88 -8.28
CA ARG A 43 9.83 -28.16 -8.17
C ARG A 43 9.51 -29.41 -7.34
N LYS A 44 10.51 -30.11 -6.82
CA LYS A 44 10.28 -31.28 -5.97
C LYS A 44 9.86 -30.84 -4.57
N ASN A 45 8.58 -31.02 -4.27
CA ASN A 45 7.97 -30.64 -2.99
C ASN A 45 8.58 -31.35 -1.77
N ASN A 46 9.22 -32.51 -1.97
CA ASN A 46 9.91 -33.24 -0.89
C ASN A 46 11.26 -32.61 -0.50
N TRP A 47 11.84 -31.76 -1.35
CA TRP A 47 13.09 -31.05 -1.08
C TRP A 47 12.80 -29.59 -0.72
N PHE A 48 11.83 -28.96 -1.42
CA PHE A 48 11.41 -27.58 -1.19
C PHE A 48 9.90 -27.56 -0.98
N PRO A 49 9.43 -27.60 0.28
CA PRO A 49 8.01 -27.57 0.57
C PRO A 49 7.41 -26.22 0.16
N TYR A 50 6.22 -26.25 -0.43
CA TYR A 50 5.49 -25.03 -0.79
C TYR A 50 5.04 -24.22 0.43
N ILE A 51 4.74 -24.91 1.54
CA ILE A 51 4.28 -24.31 2.80
C ILE A 51 5.06 -24.91 3.96
N MET A 52 5.51 -24.06 4.88
CA MET A 52 6.15 -24.46 6.13
C MET A 52 5.31 -23.98 7.30
N PHE A 53 4.97 -24.89 8.22
CA PHE A 53 4.27 -24.56 9.45
C PHE A 53 5.29 -24.43 10.58
N TYR A 54 5.21 -23.33 11.33
CA TYR A 54 6.05 -23.08 12.50
C TYR A 54 5.17 -22.67 13.67
N GLU A 55 5.51 -23.17 14.85
CA GLU A 55 4.91 -22.72 16.10
C GLU A 55 5.78 -21.62 16.69
N CYS A 56 5.17 -20.50 17.07
CA CYS A 56 5.86 -19.35 17.65
C CYS A 56 4.97 -18.65 18.67
N HIS A 57 5.58 -18.08 19.71
CA HIS A 57 4.87 -17.22 20.64
C HIS A 57 4.48 -15.91 19.95
N THR A 58 3.21 -15.52 20.11
CA THR A 58 2.66 -14.28 19.51
C THR A 58 3.44 -13.04 19.92
N THR A 59 3.90 -12.96 21.18
CA THR A 59 4.71 -11.83 21.68
C THR A 59 6.04 -11.69 20.95
N LYS A 60 6.78 -12.79 20.77
CA LYS A 60 8.08 -12.78 20.07
C LYS A 60 7.90 -12.45 18.59
N LEU A 61 6.86 -12.99 17.99
CA LEU A 61 6.53 -12.72 16.59
C LEU A 61 6.21 -11.23 16.37
N TYR A 62 5.49 -10.62 17.31
CA TYR A 62 5.19 -9.19 17.31
C TYR A 62 6.47 -8.34 17.41
N GLU A 63 7.36 -8.63 18.37
CA GLU A 63 8.65 -7.95 18.52
C GLU A 63 9.47 -8.02 17.23
N HIS A 64 9.58 -9.20 16.62
CA HIS A 64 10.30 -9.39 15.37
C HIS A 64 9.70 -8.60 14.20
N ILE A 65 8.38 -8.49 14.10
CA ILE A 65 7.74 -7.70 13.04
C ILE A 65 8.06 -6.21 13.20
N ILE A 66 8.01 -5.68 14.43
CA ILE A 66 8.39 -4.29 14.70
C ILE A 66 9.87 -4.05 14.37
N ASP A 67 10.75 -4.99 14.72
CA ASP A 67 12.17 -4.92 14.39
C ASP A 67 12.41 -4.93 12.86
N ILE A 68 11.62 -5.69 12.10
CA ILE A 68 11.63 -5.69 10.63
C ILE A 68 11.18 -4.34 10.07
N GLN A 69 10.12 -3.75 10.63
CA GLN A 69 9.56 -2.47 10.16
C GLN A 69 10.44 -1.27 10.51
N SER A 70 11.13 -1.31 11.65
CA SER A 70 11.95 -0.19 12.15
C SER A 70 13.33 -0.06 11.48
N GLU A 71 13.56 -0.72 10.33
CA GLU A 71 14.82 -0.75 9.56
C GLU A 71 16.08 -1.19 10.35
N LYS A 72 15.93 -1.71 11.58
CA LYS A 72 17.04 -2.27 12.35
C LYS A 72 17.60 -3.56 11.75
N LEU A 73 16.81 -4.26 10.91
CA LEU A 73 17.32 -5.39 10.15
C LEU A 73 18.19 -4.89 8.99
N SER A 74 19.50 -4.90 9.21
CA SER A 74 20.55 -4.72 8.19
C SER A 74 20.66 -5.92 7.24
N GLY A 75 19.53 -6.47 6.81
CA GLY A 75 19.46 -7.60 5.88
C GLY A 75 19.30 -7.12 4.44
N TYR A 76 19.87 -7.86 3.49
CA TYR A 76 19.94 -7.52 2.06
C TYR A 76 18.58 -7.58 1.33
N LYS A 77 17.51 -8.05 1.99
CA LYS A 77 16.22 -8.31 1.35
C LYS A 77 15.06 -7.90 2.25
N LYS A 78 14.17 -7.07 1.70
CA LYS A 78 12.91 -6.68 2.35
C LYS A 78 12.02 -7.90 2.51
N ILE A 79 11.68 -8.22 3.76
CA ILE A 79 10.76 -9.31 4.09
C ILE A 79 9.33 -8.86 3.76
N PHE A 80 8.59 -9.70 3.04
CA PHE A 80 7.17 -9.47 2.78
C PHE A 80 6.34 -10.03 3.93
N ILE A 81 5.50 -9.18 4.53
CA ILE A 81 4.56 -9.57 5.59
C ILE A 81 3.14 -9.43 5.04
N SER A 82 2.35 -10.50 5.13
CA SER A 82 0.97 -10.51 4.61
C SER A 82 0.04 -9.63 5.45
N LYS A 83 -0.92 -8.95 4.82
CA LYS A 83 -1.94 -8.12 5.50
C LYS A 83 -2.74 -8.91 6.54
N ASN A 84 -3.16 -10.13 6.20
CA ASN A 84 -3.90 -11.01 7.10
C ASN A 84 -3.13 -11.30 8.41
N LEU A 85 -1.79 -11.41 8.34
CA LEU A 85 -0.99 -11.60 9.55
C LEU A 85 -1.01 -10.35 10.43
N MET A 86 -0.95 -9.15 9.84
CA MET A 86 -1.02 -7.90 10.58
C MET A 86 -2.38 -7.71 11.26
N GLU A 87 -3.46 -8.06 10.56
CA GLU A 87 -4.83 -8.04 11.11
C GLU A 87 -4.96 -8.98 12.32
N VAL A 88 -4.46 -10.21 12.20
CA VAL A 88 -4.49 -11.21 13.29
C VAL A 88 -3.69 -10.75 14.52
N LEU A 89 -2.59 -10.01 14.30
CA LEU A 89 -1.73 -9.51 15.37
C LEU A 89 -2.16 -8.15 15.92
N GLN A 90 -3.23 -7.56 15.40
CA GLN A 90 -3.72 -6.22 15.80
C GLN A 90 -2.64 -5.13 15.72
N LEU A 91 -1.73 -5.24 14.73
CA LEU A 91 -0.69 -4.24 14.51
C LEU A 91 -1.30 -2.96 13.92
N PRO A 92 -0.82 -1.76 14.30
CA PRO A 92 -1.22 -0.53 13.63
C PRO A 92 -0.82 -0.64 12.14
N GLU A 93 -1.77 -0.41 11.24
CA GLU A 93 -1.48 -0.37 9.81
C GLU A 93 -0.35 0.64 9.57
N GLU A 94 0.68 0.25 8.82
CA GLU A 94 1.65 1.22 8.30
C GLU A 94 0.88 2.39 7.70
N GLU A 95 1.26 3.61 8.08
CA GLU A 95 0.62 4.81 7.57
C GLU A 95 0.52 4.70 6.03
N PRO A 96 -0.65 5.00 5.45
CA PRO A 96 -0.85 4.85 4.02
C PRO A 96 0.28 5.57 3.30
N SER A 97 0.96 4.86 2.40
CA SER A 97 2.09 5.43 1.66
C SER A 97 1.69 6.78 1.07
N LEU A 98 2.60 7.75 1.06
CA LEU A 98 2.34 9.14 0.62
C LEU A 98 1.52 9.21 -0.68
N ILE A 99 1.77 8.29 -1.61
CA ILE A 99 1.08 8.12 -2.89
C ILE A 99 -0.44 7.85 -2.74
N GLN A 100 -0.85 7.09 -1.73
CA GLN A 100 -2.27 6.81 -1.46
C GLN A 100 -2.97 8.01 -0.82
N ILE A 101 -2.24 8.79 -0.03
CA ILE A 101 -2.74 10.04 0.55
C ILE A 101 -2.92 11.09 -0.56
N GLU A 102 -1.93 11.26 -1.44
CA GLU A 102 -2.01 12.17 -2.61
C GLU A 102 -3.23 11.86 -3.48
N LYS A 103 -3.45 10.59 -3.85
CA LYS A 103 -4.63 10.18 -4.63
C LYS A 103 -5.96 10.43 -3.92
N LYS A 104 -5.99 10.38 -2.58
CA LYS A 104 -7.19 10.70 -1.80
C LYS A 104 -7.43 12.22 -1.72
N ILE A 105 -6.36 13.02 -1.69
CA ILE A 105 -6.43 14.49 -1.70
C ILE A 105 -6.93 14.97 -3.05
N GLU A 106 -6.32 14.52 -4.15
CA GLU A 106 -6.70 14.88 -5.53
C GLU A 106 -8.18 14.58 -5.79
N LYS A 107 -8.65 13.39 -5.41
CA LYS A 107 -10.06 12.98 -5.56
C LYS A 107 -11.03 13.76 -4.66
N ASN A 108 -10.54 14.39 -3.59
CA ASN A 108 -11.36 15.26 -2.74
C ASN A 108 -11.40 16.69 -3.27
N GLU A 109 -10.34 17.18 -3.91
CA GLU A 109 -10.31 18.49 -4.57
C GLU A 109 -11.32 18.53 -5.73
N GLU A 110 -11.35 17.51 -6.59
CA GLU A 110 -12.35 17.37 -7.67
C GLU A 110 -13.80 17.48 -7.15
N LYS A 111 -14.09 16.81 -6.03
CA LYS A 111 -15.42 16.86 -5.40
C LYS A 111 -15.75 18.22 -4.81
N GLN A 112 -14.76 18.99 -4.36
CA GLN A 112 -15.00 20.35 -3.86
C GLN A 112 -15.28 21.33 -5.00
N GLU A 113 -14.61 21.17 -6.14
CA GLU A 113 -14.89 21.95 -7.35
C GLU A 113 -16.29 21.67 -7.89
N GLU A 114 -16.69 20.41 -7.98
CA GLU A 114 -18.07 20.03 -8.36
C GLU A 114 -19.12 20.66 -7.42
N LEU A 115 -18.85 20.67 -6.11
CA LEU A 115 -19.73 21.28 -5.12
C LEU A 115 -19.81 22.81 -5.28
N HIS A 116 -18.72 23.46 -5.67
CA HIS A 116 -18.69 24.91 -5.93
C HIS A 116 -19.54 25.27 -7.14
N ILE A 117 -19.39 24.52 -8.25
CA ILE A 117 -20.18 24.72 -9.47
C ILE A 117 -21.68 24.52 -9.18
N LEU A 118 -22.05 23.50 -8.39
CA LEU A 118 -23.44 23.26 -8.01
C LEU A 118 -24.03 24.43 -7.19
N LYS A 119 -23.25 25.05 -6.30
CA LYS A 119 -23.69 26.24 -5.53
C LYS A 119 -23.89 27.47 -6.41
N GLU A 120 -23.06 27.66 -7.43
CA GLU A 120 -23.24 28.75 -8.40
C GLU A 120 -24.49 28.55 -9.26
N ILE A 121 -24.71 27.32 -9.74
CA ILE A 121 -25.93 26.96 -10.46
C ILE A 121 -27.17 27.21 -9.57
N GLU A 122 -27.12 26.84 -8.29
CA GLU A 122 -28.22 27.08 -7.37
C GLU A 122 -28.54 28.58 -7.18
N LYS A 123 -27.51 29.44 -7.12
CA LYS A 123 -27.69 30.90 -7.07
C LYS A 123 -28.35 31.42 -8.35
N THR A 124 -27.84 31.03 -9.52
CA THR A 124 -28.43 31.47 -10.80
C THR A 124 -29.88 31.03 -10.97
N ILE A 125 -30.24 29.84 -10.45
CA ILE A 125 -31.63 29.37 -10.45
C ILE A 125 -32.53 30.22 -9.55
N LYS A 126 -32.01 30.70 -8.41
CA LYS A 126 -32.75 31.60 -7.51
C LYS A 126 -33.02 32.97 -8.12
N ASP A 127 -32.19 33.43 -9.05
CA ASP A 127 -32.33 34.73 -9.72
C ASP A 127 -33.25 34.71 -10.96
N LEU A 128 -33.47 33.53 -11.57
CA LEU A 128 -34.40 33.34 -12.70
C LEU A 128 -35.85 33.85 -12.47
N PRO A 129 -36.52 33.65 -11.32
CA PRO A 129 -37.87 34.14 -11.11
C PRO A 129 -37.98 35.66 -11.13
N VAL A 130 -36.95 36.38 -10.66
CA VAL A 130 -36.91 37.86 -10.65
C VAL A 130 -36.90 38.40 -12.08
N LEU A 131 -36.01 37.86 -12.93
CA LEU A 131 -35.95 38.21 -14.35
C LEU A 131 -37.25 37.88 -15.10
N LYS A 132 -37.94 36.79 -14.71
CA LYS A 132 -39.22 36.42 -15.33
C LYS A 132 -40.34 37.40 -14.97
N GLN A 133 -40.29 37.99 -13.77
CA GLN A 133 -41.19 39.06 -13.34
C GLN A 133 -40.89 40.37 -14.08
N GLU A 134 -39.63 40.76 -14.18
CA GLU A 134 -39.22 41.95 -14.94
C GLU A 134 -39.64 41.87 -16.43
N ILE A 135 -39.48 40.70 -17.07
CA ILE A 135 -39.92 40.48 -18.46
C ILE A 135 -41.46 40.60 -18.59
N LYS A 136 -42.22 40.20 -17.55
CA LYS A 136 -43.68 40.30 -17.55
C LYS A 136 -44.12 41.76 -17.47
N GLU A 137 -43.50 42.55 -16.58
CA GLU A 137 -43.75 43.99 -16.43
C GLU A 137 -43.39 44.77 -17.70
N LEU A 138 -42.27 44.42 -18.35
CA LEU A 138 -41.88 45.01 -19.64
C LEU A 138 -42.87 44.66 -20.76
N LYS A 139 -43.42 43.43 -20.79
CA LYS A 139 -44.46 43.04 -21.76
C LYS A 139 -45.74 43.84 -21.56
N GLU A 140 -46.22 43.97 -20.33
CA GLU A 140 -47.42 44.75 -20.00
C GLU A 140 -47.23 46.22 -20.39
N SER A 141 -46.04 46.78 -20.16
CA SER A 141 -45.70 48.15 -20.55
C SER A 141 -45.70 48.37 -22.07
N ILE A 142 -45.21 47.41 -22.85
CA ILE A 142 -45.22 47.47 -24.32
C ILE A 142 -46.65 47.36 -24.87
N GLU A 143 -47.50 46.57 -24.23
CA GLU A 143 -48.89 46.37 -24.66
C GLU A 143 -49.72 47.65 -24.45
N VAL A 144 -49.53 48.34 -23.33
CA VAL A 144 -50.13 49.67 -23.06
C VAL A 144 -49.67 50.74 -24.06
N MET A 145 -48.41 50.68 -24.53
CA MET A 145 -47.91 51.59 -25.55
C MET A 145 -48.50 51.30 -26.95
N LYS A 146 -48.88 50.06 -27.26
CA LYS A 146 -49.50 49.69 -28.54
C LYS A 146 -50.98 50.06 -28.62
N THR A 147 -51.69 50.15 -27.50
CA THR A 147 -53.12 50.52 -27.47
C THR A 147 -53.39 52.03 -27.54
N ASN A 148 -52.36 52.87 -27.33
CA ASN A 148 -52.46 54.33 -27.36
C ASN A 148 -52.08 54.96 -28.72
N LYS A 149 -52.15 54.20 -29.82
CA LYS A 149 -51.93 54.68 -31.19
C LYS A 149 -53.07 54.21 -32.09
#